data_AF-A0A6L8MRH5-F1
#
_entry.id   AF-A0A6L8MRH5-F1
#
_cell.length_a   1.000
_cell.length_b   1.000
_cell.length_c   1.000
_cell.angle_alpha   90.00
_cell.angle_beta   90.00
_cell.angle_gamma   90.00
#
_symmetry.space_group_name_H-M   'P 1'
#
loop_
_entity.id
_entity.type
_entity.pdbx_description
1 polymer ?
#
loop_
_entity_poly.entity_id
_entity_poly.type
_entity_poly.pdbx_seq_one_letter_code
_entity_poly.pdbx_strand_id
1 'polypeptide(L)'
;MLLAYYAALWKVCHGEQLGMSVPVVIDSPNQQDQDDLNLHVVLGFIAESLPDSMQLIVCVTKHSDAQLDKTTVFDKKYSMLLPECYDEVESDVEPLYRQMNAALLSIPIDDAEEDKPEADSDE
;
A
#
# COMPACT_ATOMS: atom_id res chain seq x y z
N MET A 1 -2.01 -1.94 -23.21
CA MET A 1 -1.31 -3.25 -23.29
C MET A 1 -0.60 -3.64 -21.99
N LEU A 2 0.01 -2.72 -21.24
CA LEU A 2 0.80 -3.06 -20.04
C LEU A 2 -0.03 -3.63 -18.87
N LEU A 3 -1.26 -3.15 -18.64
CA LEU A 3 -2.09 -3.65 -17.55
C LEU A 3 -2.53 -5.11 -17.73
N ALA A 4 -2.91 -5.49 -18.96
CA ALA A 4 -3.26 -6.88 -19.28
C ALA A 4 -2.07 -7.82 -19.06
N TYR A 5 -0.85 -7.33 -19.26
CA TYR A 5 0.38 -8.07 -18.95
C TYR A 5 0.56 -8.28 -17.44
N TYR A 6 0.36 -7.24 -16.61
CA TYR A 6 0.38 -7.39 -15.15
C TYR A 6 -0.72 -8.31 -14.62
N ALA A 7 -1.94 -8.20 -15.17
CA ALA A 7 -3.04 -9.10 -14.83
C ALA A 7 -2.72 -10.56 -15.22
N ALA A 8 -2.10 -10.79 -16.37
CA ALA A 8 -1.67 -12.12 -16.80
C ALA A 8 -0.56 -12.69 -15.89
N LEU A 9 0.43 -11.89 -15.52
CA LEU A 9 1.47 -12.29 -14.56
C LEU A 9 0.87 -12.63 -13.20
N TRP A 10 -0.03 -11.81 -12.68
CA TRP A 10 -0.71 -12.09 -11.42
C TRP A 10 -1.52 -13.40 -11.50
N LYS A 11 -2.26 -13.63 -12.59
CA LYS A 11 -3.02 -14.87 -12.79
C LYS A 11 -2.13 -16.12 -12.75
N VAL A 12 -0.87 -16.00 -13.19
CA VAL A 12 0.13 -17.06 -13.06
C VAL A 12 0.61 -17.20 -11.61
N CYS A 13 0.92 -16.09 -10.94
CA CYS A 13 1.35 -16.09 -9.53
C CYS A 13 0.27 -16.60 -8.54
N HIS A 14 -1.00 -16.35 -8.85
CA HIS A 14 -2.14 -16.77 -8.04
C HIS A 14 -2.61 -18.20 -8.34
N GLY A 15 -2.08 -18.83 -9.39
CA GLY A 15 -2.37 -20.22 -9.70
C GLY A 15 -1.88 -21.17 -8.61
N GLU A 16 -2.44 -22.39 -8.59
CA GLU A 16 -2.21 -23.44 -7.57
C GLU A 16 -0.73 -23.74 -7.28
N GLN A 17 0.18 -23.40 -8.19
CA GLN A 17 1.61 -23.68 -8.04
C GLN A 17 2.37 -22.70 -7.13
N LEU A 18 1.95 -21.43 -7.06
CA LEU A 18 2.65 -20.41 -6.28
C LEU A 18 1.87 -20.04 -5.02
N GLY A 19 0.53 -20.04 -5.05
CA GLY A 19 -0.31 -19.86 -3.86
C GLY A 19 -0.07 -18.56 -3.09
N MET A 20 0.59 -17.58 -3.70
CA MET A 20 0.91 -16.30 -3.07
C MET A 20 -0.12 -15.24 -3.47
N SER A 21 -0.64 -14.53 -2.47
CA SER A 21 -1.32 -13.25 -2.70
C SER A 21 -0.28 -12.16 -2.61
N VAL A 22 0.15 -11.63 -3.76
CA VAL A 22 1.13 -10.55 -3.84
C VAL A 22 0.41 -9.30 -4.33
N PRO A 23 0.48 -8.17 -3.60
CA PRO A 23 -0.06 -6.92 -4.11
C PRO A 23 0.74 -6.47 -5.33
N VAL A 24 0.02 -6.03 -6.36
CA VAL A 24 0.64 -5.44 -7.55
C VAL A 24 0.66 -3.93 -7.37
N VAL A 25 1.83 -3.32 -7.50
CA VAL A 25 1.98 -1.86 -7.46
C VAL A 25 2.43 -1.39 -8.83
N ILE A 26 1.62 -0.54 -9.46
CA ILE A 26 1.94 0.09 -10.73
C ILE A 26 2.20 1.56 -10.45
N ASP A 27 3.46 1.95 -10.44
CA ASP A 27 3.83 3.36 -10.50
C ASP A 27 3.52 3.86 -11.92
N SER A 28 2.60 4.81 -12.02
CA SER A 28 2.20 5.56 -13.20
C SER A 28 2.26 4.78 -14.52
N PRO A 29 1.12 4.21 -15.01
CA PRO A 29 1.08 3.65 -16.36
C PRO A 29 1.41 4.69 -17.46
N ASN A 30 1.50 5.98 -17.09
CA ASN A 30 1.70 7.13 -17.95
C ASN A 30 3.16 7.67 -17.98
N GLN A 31 4.18 6.85 -17.70
CA GLN A 31 5.60 7.31 -17.73
C GLN A 31 6.13 7.79 -19.11
N GLN A 32 5.29 7.80 -20.16
CA GLN A 32 5.60 8.36 -21.49
C GLN A 32 4.41 9.10 -22.14
N ASP A 33 3.64 9.87 -21.36
CA ASP A 33 2.66 10.83 -21.92
C ASP A 33 1.67 10.20 -22.94
N GLN A 34 1.18 8.99 -22.65
CA GLN A 34 0.12 8.40 -23.47
C GLN A 34 -1.25 8.85 -22.98
N ASP A 35 -1.91 9.55 -23.89
CA ASP A 35 -3.26 10.10 -23.91
C ASP A 35 -4.18 9.80 -22.71
N ASP A 36 -4.70 10.89 -22.14
CA ASP A 36 -5.84 10.95 -21.22
C ASP A 36 -7.01 10.04 -21.58
N LEU A 37 -7.16 9.79 -22.88
CA LEU A 37 -8.17 8.92 -23.43
C LEU A 37 -8.02 7.45 -23.01
N ASN A 38 -6.83 6.97 -22.64
CA ASN A 38 -6.65 5.58 -22.24
C ASN A 38 -6.71 5.39 -20.72
N LEU A 39 -6.39 6.41 -19.93
CA LEU A 39 -6.32 6.28 -18.47
C LEU A 39 -7.69 5.91 -17.87
N HIS A 40 -8.77 6.54 -18.31
CA HIS A 40 -10.12 6.23 -17.83
C HIS A 40 -10.57 4.82 -18.22
N VAL A 41 -10.22 4.35 -19.43
CA VAL A 41 -10.52 2.98 -19.89
C VAL A 41 -9.75 1.96 -19.05
N VAL A 42 -8.48 2.25 -18.75
CA VAL A 42 -7.62 1.39 -17.93
C VAL A 42 -8.15 1.31 -16.50
N LEU A 43 -8.50 2.45 -15.90
CA LEU A 43 -9.03 2.49 -14.52
C LEU A 43 -10.43 1.88 -14.42
N GLY A 44 -11.29 2.05 -15.42
CA GLY A 44 -12.58 1.37 -15.50
C GLY A 44 -12.42 -0.15 -15.59
N PHE A 45 -11.53 -0.64 -16.46
CA PHE A 45 -11.22 -2.07 -16.53
C PHE A 45 -10.68 -2.61 -15.20
N ILE A 46 -9.83 -1.85 -14.49
CA ILE A 46 -9.33 -2.23 -13.16
C ILE A 46 -10.49 -2.40 -12.19
N ALA A 47 -11.38 -1.41 -12.13
CA ALA A 47 -12.51 -1.40 -11.21
C ALA A 47 -13.51 -2.54 -11.47
N GLU A 48 -13.70 -2.93 -12.72
CA GLU A 48 -14.79 -3.85 -13.10
C GLU A 48 -14.34 -5.30 -13.36
N SER A 49 -13.08 -5.51 -13.76
CA SER A 49 -12.64 -6.79 -14.35
C SER A 49 -11.56 -7.52 -13.57
N LEU A 50 -11.00 -6.92 -12.51
CA LEU A 50 -10.02 -7.60 -11.68
C LEU A 50 -10.69 -8.53 -10.66
N PRO A 51 -10.11 -9.69 -10.35
CA PRO A 51 -10.63 -10.58 -9.32
C PRO A 51 -10.60 -9.94 -7.93
N ASP A 52 -11.60 -10.19 -7.10
CA ASP A 52 -11.70 -9.67 -5.73
C ASP A 52 -10.51 -10.04 -4.82
N SER A 53 -9.82 -11.15 -5.13
CA SER A 53 -8.64 -11.58 -4.38
C SER A 53 -7.36 -10.84 -4.77
N MET A 54 -7.41 -9.97 -5.78
CA MET A 54 -6.26 -9.20 -6.27
C MET A 54 -6.24 -7.80 -5.65
N GLN A 55 -5.17 -7.47 -4.91
CA GLN A 55 -4.89 -6.09 -4.53
C GLN A 55 -4.02 -5.41 -5.60
N LEU A 56 -4.54 -4.36 -6.22
CA LEU A 56 -3.81 -3.51 -7.16
C LEU A 56 -3.74 -2.08 -6.63
N ILE A 57 -2.52 -1.54 -6.51
CA ILE A 57 -2.26 -0.15 -6.15
C ILE A 57 -1.73 0.56 -7.40
N VAL A 58 -2.41 1.59 -7.87
CA VAL A 58 -1.99 2.36 -9.05
C VAL A 58 -1.76 3.81 -8.66
N CYS A 59 -0.57 4.32 -8.95
CA CYS A 59 -0.27 5.74 -8.79
C CYS A 59 -0.62 6.48 -10.08
N VAL A 60 -1.51 7.46 -10.02
CA VAL A 60 -1.90 8.28 -11.17
C VAL A 60 -1.75 9.76 -10.84
N THR A 61 -1.33 10.55 -11.83
CA THR A 61 -1.17 12.01 -11.69
C THR A 61 -2.42 12.78 -12.08
N LYS A 62 -3.42 12.10 -12.65
CA LYS A 62 -4.65 12.70 -13.16
C LYS A 62 -5.86 12.09 -12.46
N HIS A 63 -6.87 12.92 -12.22
CA HIS A 63 -8.13 12.50 -11.64
C HIS A 63 -8.87 11.55 -12.59
N SER A 64 -9.59 10.58 -12.03
CA SER A 64 -10.45 9.66 -12.78
C SER A 64 -11.79 9.52 -12.07
N ASP A 65 -12.85 9.37 -12.86
CA ASP A 65 -14.21 9.14 -12.35
C ASP A 65 -14.53 7.65 -12.19
N ALA A 66 -13.54 6.77 -12.37
CA ALA A 66 -13.71 5.34 -12.13
C ALA A 66 -14.03 5.07 -10.64
N GLN A 67 -14.94 4.13 -10.38
CA GLN A 67 -15.30 3.73 -9.02
C GLN A 67 -14.24 2.78 -8.47
N LEU A 68 -13.25 3.33 -7.76
CA LEU A 68 -12.22 2.56 -7.08
C LEU A 68 -12.62 2.28 -5.63
N ASP A 69 -12.20 1.14 -5.09
CA ASP A 69 -12.50 0.76 -3.69
C ASP A 69 -11.92 1.76 -2.68
N LYS A 70 -10.74 2.31 -2.98
CA LYS A 70 -10.06 3.32 -2.16
C LYS A 70 -9.25 4.26 -3.03
N THR A 71 -9.36 5.56 -2.76
CA THR A 71 -8.57 6.61 -3.40
C THR A 71 -7.86 7.43 -2.33
N THR A 72 -6.55 7.60 -2.47
CA THR A 72 -5.74 8.49 -1.63
C THR A 72 -5.17 9.60 -2.49
N VAL A 73 -5.44 10.84 -2.12
CA VAL A 73 -4.99 12.04 -2.86
C VAL A 73 -3.83 12.67 -2.11
N PHE A 74 -2.70 12.84 -2.80
CA PHE A 74 -1.53 13.56 -2.29
C PHE A 74 -1.50 14.98 -2.88
N ASP A 75 -1.83 15.98 -2.08
CA ASP A 75 -1.93 17.39 -2.49
C ASP A 75 -0.80 18.27 -1.92
N LYS A 76 -0.02 17.74 -0.96
CA LYS A 76 1.10 18.41 -0.30
C LYS A 76 2.43 17.88 -0.81
N LYS A 77 3.29 18.79 -1.26
CA LYS A 77 4.65 18.45 -1.73
C LYS A 77 5.47 17.84 -0.58
N TYR A 78 6.13 16.72 -0.86
CA TYR A 78 6.96 15.97 0.10
C TYR A 78 6.20 15.43 1.32
N SER A 79 4.89 15.17 1.18
CA SER A 79 4.05 14.64 2.24
C SER A 79 3.38 13.35 1.77
N MET A 80 4.05 12.21 1.97
CA MET A 80 3.50 10.88 1.67
C MET A 80 2.62 10.35 2.81
N LEU A 81 2.84 10.83 4.03
CA LEU A 81 2.02 10.56 5.18
C LEU A 81 1.47 11.89 5.68
N LEU A 82 0.19 11.92 6.02
CA LEU A 82 -0.43 13.11 6.60
C LEU A 82 -0.07 13.19 8.09
N PRO A 83 0.22 14.38 8.65
CA PRO A 83 0.59 14.52 10.07
C PRO A 83 -0.39 13.85 11.03
N GLU A 84 -1.68 13.93 10.74
CA GLU A 84 -2.75 13.29 11.51
C GLU A 84 -2.69 11.75 11.52
N CYS A 85 -1.94 11.13 10.63
CA CYS A 85 -1.76 9.67 10.55
C CYS A 85 -0.45 9.19 11.19
N TYR A 86 0.37 10.09 11.76
CA TYR A 86 1.70 9.72 12.27
C TYR A 86 1.61 8.73 13.43
N ASP A 87 0.81 9.02 14.45
CA ASP A 87 0.71 8.19 15.66
C ASP A 87 0.15 6.79 15.34
N GLU A 88 -0.87 6.70 14.48
CA GLU A 88 -1.46 5.42 14.06
C GLU A 88 -0.44 4.57 13.29
N VAL A 89 0.23 5.16 12.29
CA VAL A 89 1.21 4.44 11.47
C VAL A 89 2.45 4.07 12.29
N GLU A 90 2.89 4.93 13.20
CA GLU A 90 3.99 4.62 14.12
C GLU A 90 3.65 3.42 14.99
N SER A 91 2.45 3.38 15.59
CA SER A 91 1.99 2.22 16.38
C SER A 91 2.05 0.91 15.60
N ASP A 92 1.72 0.93 14.31
CA ASP A 92 1.72 -0.27 13.47
C ASP A 92 3.13 -0.65 12.95
N VAL A 93 3.93 0.34 12.56
CA VAL A 93 5.20 0.14 11.85
C VAL A 93 6.38 -0.02 12.82
N GLU A 94 6.38 0.67 13.96
CA GLU A 94 7.47 0.65 14.93
C GLU A 94 7.81 -0.77 15.43
N PRO A 95 6.84 -1.65 15.76
CA PRO A 95 7.16 -3.02 16.16
C PRO A 95 7.88 -3.81 15.05
N LEU A 96 7.44 -3.64 13.80
CA LEU A 96 8.05 -4.31 12.64
C LEU A 96 9.46 -3.78 12.36
N TYR A 97 9.64 -2.46 12.50
CA TYR A 97 10.92 -1.80 12.35
C TYR A 97 11.92 -2.28 13.41
N ARG A 98 11.50 -2.39 14.68
CA ARG A 98 12.32 -2.97 15.76
C ARG A 98 12.72 -4.41 15.46
N GLN A 99 11.77 -5.24 15.03
CA GLN A 99 12.05 -6.64 14.68
C GLN A 99 13.09 -6.74 13.54
N MET A 100 12.93 -5.95 12.48
CA MET A 100 13.86 -5.90 11.35
C MET A 100 15.27 -5.49 11.82
N ASN A 101 15.37 -4.43 12.62
CA ASN A 101 16.66 -3.94 13.12
C ASN A 101 17.33 -4.93 14.08
N ALA A 102 16.56 -5.55 14.97
CA ALA A 102 17.05 -6.59 15.88
C ALA A 102 17.62 -7.78 15.09
N ALA A 103 16.93 -8.24 14.04
CA ALA A 103 17.40 -9.29 13.16
C ALA A 103 18.68 -8.91 12.40
N LEU A 104 18.76 -7.67 11.88
CA LEU A 104 19.95 -7.17 11.19
C LEU A 104 21.16 -7.01 12.10
N LEU A 105 20.94 -6.59 13.36
CA LEU A 105 21.99 -6.28 14.32
C LEU A 105 22.29 -7.45 15.29
N SER A 106 21.57 -8.56 15.19
CA SER A 106 21.65 -9.70 16.13
C SER A 106 21.41 -9.31 17.59
N ILE A 107 20.58 -8.30 17.81
CA ILE A 107 20.21 -7.81 19.16
C ILE A 107 18.95 -8.56 19.62
N PRO A 108 18.86 -9.02 20.88
CA PRO A 108 17.63 -9.62 21.40
C PRO A 108 16.47 -8.62 21.33
N ILE A 109 15.29 -9.08 20.94
CA ILE A 109 14.06 -8.28 21.00
C ILE A 109 13.67 -8.23 22.48
N ASP A 110 13.79 -7.06 23.10
CA ASP A 110 13.24 -6.83 24.44
C ASP A 110 11.73 -6.58 24.26
N ASP A 111 10.91 -7.44 24.83
CA ASP A 111 9.46 -7.28 24.82
C ASP A 111 9.15 -5.98 25.58
N ALA A 112 8.60 -4.99 24.86
CA ALA A 112 8.38 -3.64 25.37
C ALA A 112 7.60 -3.70 26.70
N GLU A 113 8.16 -3.07 27.74
CA GLU A 113 7.48 -2.85 29.01
C GLU A 113 6.12 -2.19 28.74
N GLU A 114 5.03 -2.85 29.15
CA GLU A 114 3.71 -2.23 29.29
C GLU A 114 3.87 -1.07 30.28
N ASP A 115 3.90 0.16 29.76
CA ASP A 115 3.89 1.38 30.56
C ASP A 115 2.56 1.42 31.32
N LYS A 116 2.57 0.90 32.55
CA LYS A 116 1.43 0.98 33.45
C LYS A 116 1.31 2.44 33.89
N PRO A 117 0.12 3.05 33.79
CA PRO A 117 -0.06 4.40 34.27
C PRO A 117 0.21 4.41 35.79
N GLU A 118 1.22 5.17 36.21
CA GLU A 118 1.50 5.41 37.61
C GLU A 118 0.24 6.02 38.25
N ALA A 119 -0.25 5.34 39.28
CA ALA A 119 -1.37 5.82 40.06
C ALA A 119 -0.98 7.12 40.76
N ASP A 120 -1.77 8.16 40.48
CA ASP A 120 -1.76 9.47 41.13
C ASP A 120 -1.69 9.29 42.65
N SER A 121 -0.56 9.63 43.25
CA SER A 121 -0.42 9.67 44.71
C SER A 121 -0.85 11.06 45.18
N ASP A 122 -2.10 11.12 45.64
CA ASP A 122 -2.61 12.18 46.51
C ASP A 122 -1.63 12.45 47.68
N GLU A 123 -1.14 13.69 47.80
CA GLU A 123 -0.88 14.38 49.08
C GLU A 123 -0.76 15.91 48.91
#